data_AF-A0A8T5QI92-F1
#
_entry.id   AF-A0A8T5QI92-F1
#
_cell.length_a   1.000
_cell.length_b   1.000
_cell.length_c   1.000
_cell.angle_alpha   90.00
_cell.angle_beta   90.00
_cell.angle_gamma   90.00
#
_symmetry.space_group_name_H-M   'P 1'
#
loop_
_entity.id
_entity.type
_entity.pdbx_description
1 polymer ?
#
loop_
_entity_poly.entity_id
_entity_poly.type
_entity_poly.pdbx_seq_one_letter_code
_entity_poly.pdbx_strand_id
1 'polypeptide(L)'
;MAEQKYAFEKFNKELMAKAMGRDAAISTKQAVEISNYLRHRKVSQAKNLLEMAIQKKHAIPFKRFTDGLGHKPGKMAAGRYPVKASKVFLKLLESVEANAQTKGLNTSELEIVHICAHQAHRPVHYGRNSGREFKRTHIELVVQETAEKKREKKEEKKEEKKETKEAEPVKEKPKEEAKEKPKTEIKSAEPAEMSEPKESQAEDQK
;
A
#
# COMPACT_ATOMS: atom_id res chain seq x y z
N MET A 1 10.05 17.86 -29.30
CA MET A 1 10.68 16.85 -28.41
C MET A 1 9.91 15.54 -28.57
N ALA A 2 10.52 14.37 -28.37
CA ALA A 2 9.80 13.10 -28.47
C ALA A 2 8.80 12.92 -27.31
N GLU A 3 7.55 12.59 -27.62
CA GLU A 3 6.51 12.39 -26.62
C GLU A 3 6.80 11.14 -25.76
N GLN A 4 6.68 11.30 -24.45
CA GLN A 4 7.00 10.25 -23.49
C GLN A 4 5.73 9.47 -23.12
N LYS A 5 5.42 8.44 -23.91
CA LYS A 5 4.39 7.46 -23.58
C LYS A 5 4.78 6.72 -22.29
N TYR A 6 3.78 6.40 -21.48
CA TYR A 6 3.90 5.61 -20.24
C TYR A 6 3.25 4.24 -20.47
N ALA A 7 3.62 3.23 -19.68
CA ALA A 7 2.95 1.93 -19.62
C ALA A 7 1.59 1.96 -18.89
N PHE A 8 1.12 3.14 -18.47
CA PHE A 8 -0.15 3.34 -17.76
C PHE A 8 -1.13 4.16 -18.61
N GLU A 9 -2.18 3.49 -19.09
CA GLU A 9 -3.14 4.04 -20.05
C GLU A 9 -4.25 4.87 -19.38
N LYS A 10 -4.78 4.41 -18.23
CA LYS A 10 -5.94 4.98 -17.53
C LYS A 10 -5.61 6.24 -16.72
N PHE A 11 -4.95 7.22 -17.34
CA PHE A 11 -4.47 8.44 -16.70
C PHE A 11 -5.51 9.58 -16.73
N ASN A 12 -6.19 9.83 -15.61
CA ASN A 12 -6.99 11.06 -15.45
C ASN A 12 -6.06 12.26 -15.20
N LYS A 13 -6.22 13.34 -15.97
CA LYS A 13 -5.39 14.55 -15.89
C LYS A 13 -5.62 15.37 -14.62
N GLU A 14 -6.81 15.34 -14.04
CA GLU A 14 -7.19 16.15 -12.88
C GLU A 14 -6.70 15.48 -11.60
N LEU A 15 -7.05 14.20 -11.43
CA LEU A 15 -6.92 13.44 -10.19
C LEU A 15 -5.57 12.74 -9.99
N MET A 16 -4.71 12.71 -11.01
CA MET A 16 -3.43 12.00 -10.97
C MET A 16 -2.23 12.87 -11.33
N ALA A 17 -1.12 12.69 -10.61
CA ALA A 17 0.18 13.26 -10.94
C ALA A 17 1.13 12.16 -11.44
N LYS A 18 2.07 12.52 -12.33
CA LYS A 18 3.06 11.60 -12.90
C LYS A 18 4.45 12.21 -12.98
N ALA A 19 5.47 11.36 -12.95
CA ALA A 19 6.83 11.70 -13.36
C ALA A 19 7.56 10.47 -13.93
N MET A 20 8.63 10.72 -14.68
CA MET A 20 9.49 9.70 -15.27
C MET A 20 10.96 10.03 -14.98
N GLY A 21 11.68 9.11 -14.34
CA GLY A 21 13.13 9.18 -14.19
C GLY A 21 13.78 8.48 -15.38
N ARG A 22 14.44 9.20 -16.30
CA ARG A 22 15.14 8.60 -17.44
C ARG A 22 16.62 8.35 -17.15
N ASP A 23 17.19 7.34 -17.80
CA ASP A 23 18.63 7.00 -17.81
C ASP A 23 19.30 6.85 -16.43
N ALA A 24 18.51 6.63 -15.38
CA ALA A 24 19.01 6.57 -14.02
C ALA A 24 20.02 5.42 -13.87
N ALA A 25 21.23 5.74 -13.38
CA ALA A 25 22.38 4.84 -13.33
C ALA A 25 22.30 3.77 -12.22
N ILE A 26 21.22 2.99 -12.22
CA ILE A 26 20.88 1.95 -11.23
C ILE A 26 20.59 0.61 -11.92
N SER A 27 20.42 -0.46 -11.14
CA SER A 27 20.19 -1.81 -11.69
C SER A 27 18.70 -2.07 -11.91
N THR A 28 18.31 -2.44 -13.14
CA THR A 28 16.93 -2.89 -13.48
C THR A 28 16.36 -3.87 -12.47
N LYS A 29 17.11 -4.94 -12.16
CA LYS A 29 16.74 -5.96 -11.17
C LYS A 29 16.39 -5.38 -9.78
N GLN A 30 17.07 -4.32 -9.33
CA GLN A 30 16.78 -3.68 -8.05
C GLN A 30 15.60 -2.72 -8.15
N ALA A 31 15.50 -1.97 -9.24
CA ALA A 31 14.40 -1.03 -9.48
C ALA A 31 13.05 -1.74 -9.56
N VAL A 32 12.98 -2.90 -10.22
CA VAL A 32 11.75 -3.72 -10.30
C VAL A 32 11.27 -4.18 -8.91
N GLU A 33 12.16 -4.65 -8.05
CA GLU A 33 11.79 -5.13 -6.70
C GLU A 33 11.36 -3.96 -5.79
N ILE A 34 12.01 -2.78 -5.92
CA ILE A 34 11.56 -1.55 -5.25
C ILE A 34 10.17 -1.15 -5.74
N SER A 35 9.93 -1.09 -7.05
CA SER A 35 8.62 -0.77 -7.61
C SER A 35 7.53 -1.74 -7.12
N ASN A 36 7.83 -3.04 -7.10
CA ASN A 36 6.91 -4.05 -6.55
C ASN A 36 6.63 -3.88 -5.05
N TYR A 37 7.57 -3.33 -4.28
CA TYR A 37 7.42 -3.12 -2.83
C TYR A 37 6.71 -1.81 -2.47
N LEU A 38 6.78 -0.79 -3.33
CA LEU A 38 6.18 0.53 -3.11
C LEU A 38 4.76 0.69 -3.69
N ARG A 39 4.36 -0.16 -4.64
CA ARG A 39 3.03 -0.12 -5.26
C ARG A 39 1.91 -0.23 -4.22
N HIS A 40 0.83 0.54 -4.40
CA HIS A 40 -0.33 0.63 -3.49
C HIS A 40 -0.01 1.12 -2.06
N ARG A 41 1.06 1.90 -1.88
CA ARG A 41 1.37 2.60 -0.63
C ARG A 41 1.07 4.09 -0.75
N LYS A 42 0.79 4.75 0.39
CA LYS A 42 0.85 6.21 0.49
C LYS A 42 2.28 6.70 0.20
N VAL A 43 2.41 7.85 -0.46
CA VAL A 43 3.73 8.39 -0.87
C VAL A 43 4.63 8.68 0.35
N SER A 44 4.07 9.21 1.44
CA SER A 44 4.78 9.41 2.71
C SER A 44 5.32 8.11 3.31
N GLN A 45 4.55 7.02 3.30
CA GLN A 45 5.02 5.70 3.72
C GLN A 45 6.13 5.16 2.80
N ALA A 46 6.04 5.44 1.49
CA ALA A 46 7.06 5.04 0.54
C ALA A 46 8.40 5.75 0.78
N LYS A 47 8.40 7.06 1.07
CA LYS A 47 9.60 7.82 1.47
C LYS A 47 10.26 7.21 2.71
N ASN A 48 9.50 7.06 3.81
CA ASN A 48 10.00 6.51 5.07
C ASN A 48 10.65 5.12 4.89
N LEU A 49 10.03 4.23 4.10
CA LEU A 49 10.58 2.90 3.80
C LEU A 49 11.89 2.96 3.00
N LEU A 50 12.02 3.91 2.07
CA LEU A 50 13.26 4.11 1.31
C LEU A 50 14.38 4.70 2.18
N GLU A 51 14.07 5.63 3.08
CA GLU A 51 15.02 6.18 4.04
C GLU A 51 15.54 5.11 5.00
N MET A 52 14.66 4.27 5.55
CA MET A 52 15.05 3.12 6.38
C MET A 52 15.91 2.12 5.59
N ALA A 53 15.67 1.94 4.28
CA ALA A 53 16.51 1.11 3.41
C ALA A 53 17.87 1.75 3.09
N ILE A 54 17.95 3.08 2.99
CA ILE A 54 19.21 3.85 2.87
C ILE A 54 20.04 3.73 4.15
N GLN A 55 19.39 3.82 5.31
CA GLN A 55 19.98 3.62 6.64
C GLN A 55 20.28 2.14 6.96
N LYS A 56 19.96 1.20 6.06
CA LYS A 56 20.06 -0.27 6.23
C LYS A 56 19.25 -0.84 7.41
N LYS A 57 18.31 -0.08 7.98
CA LYS A 57 17.42 -0.52 9.06
C LYS A 57 16.33 -1.46 8.56
N HIS A 58 15.76 -1.18 7.38
CA HIS A 58 14.68 -1.96 6.80
C HIS A 58 15.08 -2.58 5.45
N ALA A 59 14.89 -3.89 5.31
CA ALA A 59 15.23 -4.62 4.09
C ALA A 59 14.10 -4.51 3.05
N ILE A 60 14.46 -4.32 1.78
CA ILE A 60 13.50 -4.43 0.68
C ILE A 60 13.48 -5.91 0.26
N PRO A 61 12.30 -6.56 0.21
CA PRO A 61 12.18 -7.97 -0.19
C PRO A 61 12.46 -8.12 -1.68
N PHE A 62 13.11 -9.21 -2.07
CA PHE A 62 13.37 -9.57 -3.47
C PHE A 62 12.54 -10.81 -3.80
N LYS A 63 11.65 -10.74 -4.79
CA LYS A 63 10.71 -11.82 -5.14
C LYS A 63 11.04 -12.54 -6.45
N ARG A 64 11.59 -11.84 -7.44
CA ARG A 64 11.93 -12.39 -8.77
C ARG A 64 13.42 -12.62 -8.93
N PHE A 65 14.25 -11.76 -8.36
CA PHE A 65 15.71 -11.81 -8.52
C PHE A 65 16.37 -12.30 -7.23
N THR A 66 16.04 -13.53 -6.83
CA THR A 66 16.40 -14.18 -5.56
C THR A 66 17.78 -14.85 -5.54
N ASP A 67 18.37 -15.12 -6.70
CA ASP A 67 19.66 -15.78 -6.85
C ASP A 67 20.79 -15.11 -6.04
N GLY A 68 21.56 -15.93 -5.33
CA GLY A 68 22.67 -15.50 -4.46
C GLY A 68 22.29 -14.59 -3.28
N LEU A 69 21.02 -14.56 -2.84
CA LEU A 69 20.55 -13.69 -1.74
C LEU A 69 20.32 -14.44 -0.42
N GLY A 70 21.18 -14.21 0.56
CA GLY A 70 20.97 -14.64 1.94
C GLY A 70 19.76 -13.95 2.60
N HIS A 71 19.06 -14.68 3.47
CA HIS A 71 17.80 -14.26 4.08
C HIS A 71 17.91 -13.01 4.97
N LYS A 72 16.77 -12.34 5.23
CA LYS A 72 16.68 -11.13 6.07
C LYS A 72 15.52 -11.23 7.07
N PRO A 73 15.61 -10.58 8.25
CA PRO A 73 14.57 -10.65 9.26
C PRO A 73 13.25 -10.00 8.80
N GLY A 74 12.14 -10.48 9.35
CA GLY A 74 10.78 -10.03 9.02
C GLY A 74 10.05 -10.98 8.07
N LYS A 75 8.94 -10.51 7.48
CA LYS A 75 8.06 -11.31 6.59
C LYS A 75 8.63 -11.41 5.16
N MET A 76 9.88 -11.87 5.01
CA MET A 76 10.54 -12.11 3.72
C MET A 76 11.60 -13.21 3.83
N ALA A 77 11.81 -13.98 2.76
CA ALA A 77 12.97 -14.85 2.63
C ALA A 77 14.18 -14.02 2.17
N ALA A 78 14.37 -13.87 0.85
CA ALA A 78 15.40 -13.01 0.28
C ALA A 78 15.09 -11.50 0.44
N GLY A 79 16.10 -10.73 0.84
CA GLY A 79 15.98 -9.27 0.98
C GLY A 79 17.33 -8.55 0.88
N ARG A 80 17.31 -7.27 0.50
CA ARG A 80 18.53 -6.46 0.33
C ARG A 80 18.30 -4.98 0.66
N TYR A 81 19.40 -4.24 0.80
CA TYR A 81 19.42 -2.78 1.02
C TYR A 81 19.97 -2.07 -0.23
N PRO A 82 19.14 -1.77 -1.25
CA PRO A 82 19.61 -1.25 -2.54
C PRO A 82 19.86 0.27 -2.52
N VAL A 83 20.70 0.74 -1.60
CA VAL A 83 20.90 2.17 -1.25
C VAL A 83 20.97 3.13 -2.45
N LYS A 84 21.74 2.79 -3.50
CA LYS A 84 21.86 3.66 -4.70
C LYS A 84 20.53 3.82 -5.44
N ALA A 85 19.74 2.75 -5.54
CA ALA A 85 18.42 2.79 -6.16
C ALA A 85 17.41 3.52 -5.26
N SER A 86 17.40 3.23 -3.95
CA SER A 86 16.51 3.92 -3.00
C SER A 86 16.68 5.45 -3.04
N LYS A 87 17.91 5.97 -3.14
CA LYS A 87 18.18 7.41 -3.32
C LYS A 87 17.62 8.01 -4.61
N VAL A 88 17.45 7.22 -5.68
CA VAL A 88 16.84 7.67 -6.95
C VAL A 88 15.32 7.65 -6.85
N PHE A 89 14.73 6.60 -6.27
CA PHE A 89 13.29 6.52 -6.07
C PHE A 89 12.78 7.62 -5.11
N LEU A 90 13.54 7.97 -4.07
CA LEU A 90 13.21 9.06 -3.15
C LEU A 90 13.07 10.40 -3.90
N LYS A 91 14.05 10.75 -4.75
CA LYS A 91 13.98 11.94 -5.63
C LYS A 91 12.83 11.91 -6.63
N LEU A 92 12.45 10.74 -7.11
CA LEU A 92 11.29 10.60 -8.00
C LEU A 92 9.96 10.83 -7.26
N LEU A 93 9.84 10.38 -6.00
CA LEU A 93 8.67 10.65 -5.16
C LEU A 93 8.55 12.15 -4.83
N GLU A 94 9.66 12.82 -4.50
CA GLU A 94 9.72 14.28 -4.32
C GLU A 94 9.26 15.04 -5.58
N SER A 95 9.75 14.62 -6.76
CA SER A 95 9.32 15.20 -8.05
C SER A 95 7.83 14.99 -8.33
N VAL A 96 7.26 13.83 -7.94
CA VAL A 96 5.82 13.58 -8.11
C VAL A 96 4.97 14.35 -7.12
N GLU A 97 5.41 14.53 -5.87
CA GLU A 97 4.73 15.40 -4.90
C GLU A 97 4.70 16.86 -5.38
N ALA A 98 5.82 17.39 -5.89
CA ALA A 98 5.85 18.73 -6.47
C ALA A 98 4.89 18.86 -7.68
N ASN A 99 4.84 17.84 -8.55
CA ASN A 99 3.89 17.80 -9.67
C ASN A 99 2.43 17.67 -9.21
N ALA A 100 2.16 17.05 -8.06
CA ALA A 100 0.82 16.93 -7.46
C ALA A 100 0.39 18.25 -6.79
N GLN A 101 1.30 18.88 -6.04
CA GLN A 101 1.08 20.19 -5.41
C GLN A 101 0.83 21.28 -6.47
N THR A 102 1.54 21.25 -7.59
CA THR A 102 1.33 22.14 -8.75
C THR A 102 -0.07 21.97 -9.38
N LYS A 103 -0.72 20.83 -9.17
CA LYS A 103 -2.11 20.55 -9.59
C LYS A 103 -3.16 20.85 -8.53
N GLY A 104 -2.77 21.23 -7.31
CA GLY A 104 -3.68 21.39 -6.18
C GLY A 104 -4.15 20.08 -5.53
N LEU A 105 -3.52 18.94 -5.84
CA LEU A 105 -3.84 17.65 -5.21
C LEU A 105 -3.33 17.60 -3.76
N ASN A 106 -4.06 16.93 -2.87
CA ASN A 106 -3.71 16.82 -1.46
C ASN A 106 -2.54 15.85 -1.24
N THR A 107 -1.35 16.41 -1.02
CA THR A 107 -0.09 15.67 -0.80
C THR A 107 -0.16 14.64 0.33
N SER A 108 -1.03 14.83 1.33
CA SER A 108 -1.20 13.90 2.46
C SER A 108 -2.05 12.66 2.15
N GLU A 109 -2.86 12.71 1.09
CA GLU A 109 -3.75 11.62 0.64
C GLU A 109 -3.25 10.95 -0.66
N LEU A 110 -2.03 11.21 -1.14
CA LEU A 110 -1.49 10.57 -2.35
C LEU A 110 -1.14 9.08 -2.15
N GLU A 111 -1.59 8.22 -3.06
CA GLU A 111 -1.25 6.79 -3.16
C GLU A 111 -0.57 6.45 -4.50
N ILE A 112 0.41 5.55 -4.48
CA ILE A 112 1.13 5.04 -5.65
C ILE A 112 0.25 4.02 -6.40
N VAL A 113 -0.43 4.48 -7.45
CA VAL A 113 -1.28 3.63 -8.33
C VAL A 113 -0.43 2.80 -9.27
N HIS A 114 0.46 3.45 -10.03
CA HIS A 114 1.34 2.78 -10.98
C HIS A 114 2.80 3.13 -10.69
N ILE A 115 3.63 2.09 -10.64
CA ILE A 115 5.08 2.25 -10.56
C ILE A 115 5.75 1.10 -11.32
N CYS A 116 6.63 1.45 -12.26
CA CYS A 116 7.31 0.51 -13.16
C CYS A 116 8.77 0.90 -13.36
N ALA A 117 9.60 -0.06 -13.77
CA ALA A 117 11.02 0.14 -14.04
C ALA A 117 11.40 -0.61 -15.33
N HIS A 118 11.73 0.14 -16.36
CA HIS A 118 12.11 -0.36 -17.68
C HIS A 118 13.63 -0.34 -17.85
N GLN A 119 14.15 -1.24 -18.68
CA GLN A 119 15.55 -1.21 -19.09
C GLN A 119 15.79 -0.03 -20.02
N ALA A 120 16.72 0.86 -19.65
CA ALA A 120 17.19 1.91 -20.54
C ALA A 120 18.30 1.39 -21.46
N HIS A 121 18.68 2.18 -22.46
CA HIS A 121 19.91 1.96 -23.20
C HIS A 121 21.10 1.91 -22.23
N ARG A 122 21.97 0.90 -22.40
CA ARG A 122 23.10 0.65 -21.51
C ARG A 122 24.40 0.88 -22.28
N PRO A 123 25.11 2.01 -22.06
CA PRO A 123 26.36 2.25 -22.75
C PRO A 123 27.43 1.25 -22.28
N VAL A 124 28.25 0.77 -23.21
CA VAL A 124 29.38 -0.12 -22.95
C VAL A 124 30.67 0.70 -22.94
N HIS A 125 31.49 0.51 -21.90
CA HIS A 125 32.88 0.96 -21.92
C HIS A 125 33.74 -0.14 -22.53
N TYR A 126 34.35 0.13 -23.69
CA TYR A 126 35.21 -0.83 -24.36
C TYR A 126 36.50 -1.10 -23.56
N GLY A 127 36.96 -2.35 -23.57
CA GLY A 127 38.20 -2.80 -22.96
C GLY A 127 38.90 -3.82 -23.87
N ARG A 128 40.17 -4.14 -23.58
CA ARG A 128 41.06 -4.86 -24.52
C ARG A 128 40.52 -6.20 -25.03
N ASN A 129 39.84 -6.96 -24.16
CA ASN A 129 39.31 -8.28 -24.47
C ASN A 129 37.77 -8.37 -24.33
N SER A 130 37.16 -7.51 -23.51
CA SER A 130 35.71 -7.44 -23.30
C SER A 130 35.30 -6.05 -22.79
N GLY A 131 34.09 -5.62 -23.14
CA GLY A 131 33.52 -4.35 -22.69
C GLY A 131 32.73 -4.48 -21.38
N ARG A 132 32.68 -3.40 -20.59
CA ARG A 132 31.86 -3.30 -19.37
C ARG A 132 30.58 -2.52 -19.64
N GLU A 133 29.45 -3.19 -19.56
CA GLU A 133 28.12 -2.57 -19.69
C GLU A 133 27.72 -1.78 -18.42
N PHE A 134 27.30 -0.52 -18.60
CA PHE A 134 26.74 0.30 -17.52
C PHE A 134 25.23 0.10 -17.37
N LYS A 135 24.79 -0.20 -16.15
CA LYS A 135 23.37 -0.38 -15.82
C LYS A 135 22.65 0.98 -15.77
N ARG A 136 21.61 1.12 -16.59
CA ARG A 136 20.65 2.24 -16.58
C ARG A 136 19.20 1.73 -16.58
N THR A 137 18.29 2.55 -16.07
CA THR A 137 16.84 2.29 -16.03
C THR A 137 16.04 3.54 -16.38
N HIS A 138 14.90 3.36 -17.04
CA HIS A 138 13.80 4.33 -16.94
C HIS A 138 12.87 3.89 -15.80
N ILE A 139 12.31 4.83 -15.05
CA ILE A 139 11.36 4.58 -13.96
C ILE A 139 10.11 5.42 -14.24
N GLU A 140 8.94 4.81 -14.18
CA GLU A 140 7.65 5.48 -14.34
C GLU A 140 6.88 5.45 -13.03
N LEU A 141 6.29 6.58 -12.66
CA LEU A 141 5.52 6.74 -11.42
C LEU A 141 4.26 7.58 -11.67
N VAL A 142 3.11 7.06 -11.23
CA VAL A 142 1.82 7.74 -11.22
C VAL A 142 1.17 7.58 -9.84
N VAL A 143 0.70 8.70 -9.29
CA VAL A 143 -0.05 8.76 -8.02
C VAL A 143 -1.46 9.30 -8.26
N GLN A 144 -2.39 8.93 -7.38
CA GLN A 144 -3.76 9.43 -7.34
C GLN A 144 -4.09 9.84 -5.89
N GLU A 145 -5.03 10.77 -5.71
CA GLU A 145 -5.56 11.08 -4.38
C GLU A 145 -6.48 9.95 -3.86
N THR A 146 -6.31 9.55 -2.59
CA THR A 146 -7.02 8.39 -1.99
C THR A 146 -8.50 8.66 -1.73
N ALA A 147 -8.94 9.92 -1.76
CA ALA A 147 -10.29 10.35 -1.38
C ALA A 147 -11.41 9.63 -2.15
N GLU A 148 -11.19 9.34 -3.44
CA GLU A 148 -12.20 8.76 -4.32
C GLU A 148 -12.31 7.24 -4.21
N LYS A 149 -11.21 6.52 -3.96
CA LYS A 149 -11.26 5.07 -3.65
C LYS A 149 -12.08 4.76 -2.40
N LYS A 150 -12.34 5.76 -1.55
CA LYS A 150 -13.28 5.69 -0.40
C LYS A 150 -14.72 6.07 -0.77
N ARG A 151 -14.95 6.76 -1.90
CA ARG A 151 -16.27 7.11 -2.46
C ARG A 151 -16.79 5.96 -3.33
N GLU A 152 -16.03 5.53 -4.33
CA GLU A 152 -16.31 4.39 -5.21
C GLU A 152 -16.70 3.15 -4.38
N LYS A 153 -15.82 2.71 -3.46
CA LYS A 153 -16.05 1.56 -2.57
C LYS A 153 -17.15 1.75 -1.51
N LYS A 154 -17.73 2.94 -1.42
CA LYS A 154 -18.88 3.28 -0.56
C LYS A 154 -20.17 3.44 -1.38
N GLU A 155 -20.05 3.60 -2.69
CA GLU A 155 -21.13 3.55 -3.67
C GLU A 155 -21.39 2.10 -4.10
N GLU A 156 -20.36 1.33 -4.47
CA GLU A 156 -20.42 -0.13 -4.66
C GLU A 156 -21.12 -0.82 -3.47
N LYS A 157 -20.64 -0.54 -2.24
CA LYS A 157 -21.20 -1.07 -0.98
C LYS A 157 -22.54 -0.47 -0.54
N LYS A 158 -23.06 0.54 -1.26
CA LYS A 158 -24.46 0.99 -1.12
C LYS A 158 -25.36 0.26 -2.09
N GLU A 159 -24.88 -0.09 -3.28
CA GLU A 159 -25.62 -0.77 -4.33
C GLU A 159 -25.80 -2.26 -3.98
N GLU A 160 -24.74 -2.96 -3.57
CA GLU A 160 -24.82 -4.29 -2.94
C GLU A 160 -25.84 -4.32 -1.77
N LYS A 161 -25.97 -3.21 -1.04
CA LYS A 161 -26.89 -3.02 0.11
C LYS A 161 -28.28 -2.47 -0.24
N LYS A 162 -28.56 -2.21 -1.51
CA LYS A 162 -29.91 -2.01 -2.05
C LYS A 162 -30.45 -3.32 -2.59
N GLU A 163 -29.68 -4.02 -3.42
CA GLU A 163 -30.06 -5.30 -4.01
C GLU A 163 -30.41 -6.34 -2.92
N THR A 164 -29.58 -6.44 -1.87
CA THR A 164 -29.85 -7.31 -0.71
C THR A 164 -31.01 -6.86 0.19
N LYS A 165 -31.62 -5.70 -0.06
CA LYS A 165 -32.86 -5.24 0.61
C LYS A 165 -34.10 -5.37 -0.27
N GLU A 166 -33.95 -5.29 -1.58
CA GLU A 166 -35.02 -5.54 -2.55
C GLU A 166 -35.30 -7.05 -2.70
N ALA A 167 -34.36 -7.90 -2.27
CA ALA A 167 -34.48 -9.36 -2.23
C ALA A 167 -35.30 -9.94 -1.06
N GLU A 168 -35.72 -9.14 -0.06
CA GLU A 168 -36.62 -9.59 1.02
C GLU A 168 -38.06 -9.10 0.76
N PRO A 169 -38.96 -9.93 0.19
CA PRO A 169 -40.34 -9.53 -0.05
C PRO A 169 -41.13 -9.45 1.26
N VAL A 170 -41.79 -8.31 1.48
CA VAL A 170 -42.71 -8.07 2.59
C VAL A 170 -43.83 -9.13 2.57
N LYS A 171 -43.91 -9.95 3.62
CA LYS A 171 -45.08 -10.78 3.89
C LYS A 171 -45.98 -10.10 4.92
N GLU A 172 -47.20 -9.80 4.48
CA GLU A 172 -48.24 -9.19 5.30
C GLU A 172 -48.75 -10.14 6.40
N LYS A 173 -49.36 -9.56 7.44
CA LYS A 173 -50.04 -10.32 8.52
C LYS A 173 -51.55 -10.36 8.29
N PRO A 174 -52.19 -11.54 8.25
CA PRO A 174 -53.59 -11.69 8.60
C PRO A 174 -53.81 -11.48 10.12
N LYS A 175 -55.06 -11.22 10.54
CA LYS A 175 -55.46 -10.91 11.93
C LYS A 175 -56.72 -11.67 12.36
N GLU A 176 -56.83 -11.89 13.68
CA GLU A 176 -57.98 -12.40 14.48
C GLU A 176 -58.65 -13.73 14.04
N GLU A 177 -59.15 -14.63 14.90
CA GLU A 177 -59.01 -14.93 16.35
C GLU A 177 -59.19 -16.50 16.48
N ALA A 178 -59.48 -17.22 17.57
CA ALA A 178 -59.90 -16.89 18.94
C ALA A 178 -59.54 -17.98 19.98
N LYS A 179 -59.49 -17.58 21.26
CA LYS A 179 -59.40 -18.46 22.48
C LYS A 179 -58.07 -19.26 22.61
N GLU A 180 -57.57 -19.68 23.78
CA GLU A 180 -58.06 -19.66 25.18
C GLU A 180 -56.88 -19.41 26.18
N LYS A 181 -57.13 -19.40 27.50
CA LYS A 181 -56.15 -19.16 28.62
C LYS A 181 -56.07 -20.42 29.51
N PRO A 182 -55.01 -20.69 30.35
CA PRO A 182 -54.39 -19.71 31.27
C PRO A 182 -52.90 -19.85 31.71
N LYS A 183 -52.48 -18.83 32.48
CA LYS A 183 -51.35 -18.64 33.44
C LYS A 183 -50.38 -19.77 33.85
N THR A 184 -49.08 -19.42 33.92
CA THR A 184 -48.18 -19.31 35.12
C THR A 184 -46.94 -18.49 34.70
N GLU A 185 -46.54 -17.38 35.35
CA GLU A 185 -45.69 -17.27 36.56
C GLU A 185 -44.38 -18.07 36.47
N ILE A 186 -43.19 -17.44 36.41
CA ILE A 186 -42.31 -17.00 37.53
C ILE A 186 -41.23 -16.04 36.92
N LYS A 187 -41.03 -14.78 37.37
CA LYS A 187 -40.05 -14.29 38.38
C LYS A 187 -38.60 -14.84 38.23
N SER A 188 -37.49 -14.16 38.51
CA SER A 188 -37.11 -12.74 38.71
C SER A 188 -35.61 -12.70 39.08
N ALA A 189 -34.78 -11.81 38.53
CA ALA A 189 -33.48 -11.40 39.11
C ALA A 189 -32.88 -10.18 38.38
N GLU A 190 -32.33 -9.23 39.14
CA GLU A 190 -31.51 -8.08 38.66
C GLU A 190 -30.03 -8.24 39.10
N PRO A 191 -29.08 -7.47 38.52
CA PRO A 191 -27.65 -7.62 38.82
C PRO A 191 -27.22 -6.98 40.15
N ALA A 192 -26.01 -7.32 40.62
CA ALA A 192 -25.37 -6.72 41.79
C ALA A 192 -23.87 -6.45 41.53
N GLU A 193 -23.28 -5.57 42.34
CA GLU A 193 -22.00 -4.90 42.09
C GLU A 193 -20.78 -5.48 42.83
N MET A 194 -19.59 -5.02 42.40
CA MET A 194 -18.37 -4.71 43.19
C MET A 194 -17.94 -5.62 44.37
N SER A 195 -16.70 -6.13 44.29
CA SER A 195 -15.68 -5.87 45.33
C SER A 195 -14.26 -6.24 44.87
N GLU A 196 -13.30 -5.35 45.14
CA GLU A 196 -11.87 -5.69 45.25
C GLU A 196 -11.56 -6.14 46.68
N PRO A 197 -10.49 -6.92 46.88
CA PRO A 197 -9.59 -6.63 48.00
C PRO A 197 -8.11 -6.50 47.58
N LYS A 198 -7.32 -5.89 48.46
CA LYS A 198 -5.92 -5.52 48.23
C LYS A 198 -4.90 -6.56 48.73
N GLU A 199 -3.64 -6.29 48.35
CA GLU A 199 -2.42 -6.45 49.18
C GLU A 199 -2.03 -7.84 49.71
N SER A 200 -0.86 -8.30 49.27
CA SER A 200 0.18 -8.81 50.17
C SER A 200 1.56 -8.69 49.52
N GLN A 201 2.58 -8.33 50.31
CA GLN A 201 3.99 -8.27 49.89
C GLN A 201 4.79 -9.41 50.53
N ALA A 202 5.68 -10.01 49.74
CA ALA A 202 6.84 -10.82 50.13
C ALA A 202 7.74 -10.82 48.88
N GLU A 203 9.04 -10.46 48.87
CA GLU A 203 10.07 -10.51 49.92
C GLU A 203 10.23 -11.89 50.55
N ASP A 204 11.06 -12.72 49.90
CA ASP A 204 12.05 -13.53 50.62
C ASP A 204 13.30 -13.73 49.72
N GLN A 205 14.45 -14.08 50.32
CA GLN A 205 15.76 -14.07 49.67
C GLN A 205 16.52 -15.41 49.78
N LYS A 206 16.93 -15.99 48.63
CA LYS A 206 18.21 -16.72 48.48
C LYS A 206 18.58 -17.04 47.04
#